data_AF-A0A1H7SNV5-F1
#
_entry.id   AF-A0A1H7SNV5-F1
#
_cell.length_a   1.000
_cell.length_b   1.000
_cell.length_c   1.000
_cell.angle_alpha   90.00
_cell.angle_beta   90.00
_cell.angle_gamma   90.00
#
_symmetry.space_group_name_H-M   'P 1'
#
loop_
_entity.id
_entity.type
_entity.pdbx_description
1 polymer ?
#
loop_
_entity_poly.entity_id
_entity_poly.type
_entity_poly.pdbx_seq_one_letter_code
_entity_poly.pdbx_strand_id
1 'polypeptide(L)'
;MARIGGSDPWIRKYIFPGSYLPTLSEAIAAAERSGMWVTDVEVLRLHYAETLRHWSERFAAERETARRLYDERFSRMWEFYLAVCEMAFRNGRLMVFQIRLAKRRDTVPLTRDYIAETETGQIAGNISSDTNTRRTS
;
A
#
# COMPACT_ATOMS: atom_id res chain seq x y z
N MET A 1 -11.82 16.63 -10.23
CA MET A 1 -11.75 15.42 -9.38
C MET A 1 -11.81 14.20 -10.28
N ALA A 2 -10.89 13.24 -10.10
CA ALA A 2 -10.91 11.98 -10.86
C ALA A 2 -12.20 11.19 -10.57
N ARG A 3 -12.79 10.61 -11.62
CA ARG A 3 -13.94 9.72 -11.54
C ARG A 3 -13.51 8.41 -10.83
N ILE A 4 -14.44 7.71 -10.20
CA ILE A 4 -14.19 6.37 -9.63
C ILE A 4 -13.56 5.48 -10.72
N GLY A 5 -12.42 4.84 -10.42
CA GLY A 5 -11.68 4.02 -11.39
C GLY A 5 -10.98 4.87 -12.46
N GLY A 6 -10.16 5.85 -12.06
CA GLY A 6 -9.52 6.78 -12.99
C GLY A 6 -8.22 7.36 -12.46
N SER A 7 -7.52 8.11 -13.32
CA SER A 7 -6.27 8.81 -12.97
C SER A 7 -6.47 10.33 -13.07
N ASP A 8 -5.94 11.06 -12.10
CA ASP A 8 -5.95 12.52 -12.12
C ASP A 8 -5.09 13.04 -13.29
N PRO A 9 -5.58 13.97 -14.13
CA PRO A 9 -4.85 14.42 -15.32
C PRO A 9 -3.47 15.03 -15.02
N TRP A 10 -3.31 15.70 -13.88
CA TRP A 10 -2.03 16.28 -13.47
C TRP A 10 -1.07 15.19 -13.02
N ILE A 11 -1.52 14.26 -12.17
CA ILE A 11 -0.72 13.10 -11.73
C ILE A 11 -0.29 12.25 -12.93
N ARG A 12 -1.20 11.99 -13.87
CA ARG A 12 -0.90 11.24 -15.10
C ARG A 12 0.15 11.93 -15.97
N LYS A 13 0.15 13.26 -16.01
CA LYS A 13 1.07 14.02 -16.86
C LYS A 13 2.47 14.13 -16.23
N TYR A 14 2.55 14.32 -14.92
CA TYR A 14 3.79 14.75 -14.27
C TYR A 14 4.44 13.72 -13.34
N ILE A 15 3.67 12.78 -12.78
CA ILE A 15 4.17 11.85 -11.75
C ILE A 15 4.14 10.40 -12.25
N PHE A 16 2.98 9.92 -12.69
CA PHE A 16 2.81 8.53 -13.15
C PHE A 16 2.13 8.46 -14.52
N PRO A 17 2.90 8.60 -15.62
CA PRO A 17 2.40 8.41 -16.97
C PRO A 17 1.75 7.04 -17.17
N GLY A 18 0.54 7.01 -17.72
CA GLY A 18 -0.23 5.78 -17.94
C GLY A 18 -0.85 5.17 -16.68
N SER A 19 -0.76 5.84 -15.52
CA SER A 19 -1.35 5.34 -14.28
C SER A 19 -2.86 5.16 -14.37
N TYR A 20 -3.33 4.17 -13.63
CA TYR A 20 -4.73 3.88 -13.39
C TYR A 20 -4.87 3.31 -11.99
N LEU A 21 -5.85 3.81 -11.23
CA LEU A 21 -6.14 3.36 -9.88
C LEU A 21 -7.39 2.48 -9.92
N PRO A 22 -7.26 1.15 -9.86
CA PRO A 22 -8.41 0.26 -9.86
C PRO A 22 -9.23 0.45 -8.59
N THR A 23 -10.54 0.31 -8.72
CA THR A 23 -11.43 0.19 -7.56
C THR A 23 -11.28 -1.18 -6.91
N LEU A 24 -11.77 -1.31 -5.67
CA LEU A 24 -11.87 -2.62 -5.03
C LEU A 24 -12.73 -3.59 -5.85
N SER A 25 -13.85 -3.11 -6.43
CA SER A 25 -14.72 -3.97 -7.25
C SER A 25 -14.01 -4.49 -8.50
N GLU A 26 -13.18 -3.68 -9.16
CA GLU A 26 -12.39 -4.11 -10.31
C GLU A 26 -11.32 -5.14 -9.92
N ALA A 27 -10.62 -4.90 -8.80
CA ALA A 27 -9.61 -5.80 -8.28
C ALA A 27 -10.20 -7.17 -7.86
N ILE A 28 -11.32 -7.16 -7.13
CA ILE A 28 -12.00 -8.40 -6.70
C ILE A 28 -12.55 -9.16 -7.90
N ALA A 29 -13.20 -8.47 -8.84
CA ALA A 29 -13.71 -9.12 -10.04
C ALA A 29 -12.59 -9.75 -10.89
N ALA A 30 -11.40 -9.14 -10.92
CA ALA A 30 -10.23 -9.75 -11.56
C ALA A 30 -9.73 -10.99 -10.81
N ALA A 31 -9.68 -10.95 -9.47
CA ALA A 31 -9.30 -12.09 -8.65
C ALA A 31 -10.27 -13.28 -8.83
N GLU A 32 -11.57 -13.03 -8.82
CA GLU A 32 -12.60 -14.05 -9.05
C GLU A 32 -12.46 -14.71 -10.43
N ARG A 33 -12.31 -13.91 -11.50
CA ARG A 33 -12.09 -14.43 -12.86
C ARG A 33 -10.81 -15.24 -13.00
N SER A 34 -9.82 -15.01 -12.14
CA SER A 34 -8.57 -15.77 -12.11
C SER A 34 -8.68 -17.11 -11.35
N GLY A 35 -9.85 -17.42 -10.77
CA GLY A 35 -10.06 -18.64 -9.98
C GLY A 35 -9.39 -18.60 -8.59
N MET A 36 -8.97 -17.42 -8.14
CA MET A 36 -8.35 -17.23 -6.83
C MET A 36 -9.42 -16.95 -5.77
N TRP A 37 -9.24 -17.52 -4.58
CA TRP A 37 -10.03 -17.20 -3.41
C TRP A 37 -9.52 -15.91 -2.78
N VAL A 38 -10.39 -14.91 -2.61
CA VAL A 38 -10.10 -13.76 -1.76
C VAL A 38 -10.34 -14.18 -0.32
N THR A 39 -9.27 -14.22 0.49
CA THR A 39 -9.35 -14.71 1.87
C THR A 39 -9.34 -13.58 2.90
N ASP A 40 -8.88 -12.39 2.52
CA ASP A 40 -8.90 -11.20 3.38
C ASP A 40 -8.76 -9.93 2.54
N VAL A 41 -9.33 -8.82 3.03
CA VAL A 41 -9.15 -7.48 2.47
C VAL A 41 -8.96 -6.50 3.63
N GLU A 42 -7.81 -5.84 3.67
CA GLU A 42 -7.50 -4.79 4.63
C GLU A 42 -7.42 -3.42 3.95
N VAL A 43 -7.90 -2.39 4.64
CA VAL A 43 -7.95 -1.01 4.15
C VAL A 43 -6.96 -0.13 4.91
N LEU A 44 -5.91 0.32 4.23
CA LEU A 44 -4.81 1.10 4.82
C LEU A 44 -4.85 2.60 4.47
N ARG A 45 -6.04 3.16 4.23
CA ARG A 45 -6.22 4.51 3.68
C ARG A 45 -5.50 5.62 4.47
N LEU A 46 -5.64 5.65 5.81
CA LEU A 46 -5.04 6.70 6.64
C LEU A 46 -3.57 6.43 6.95
N HIS A 47 -3.14 5.17 6.94
CA HIS A 47 -1.73 4.81 7.03
C HIS A 47 -0.93 5.43 5.88
N TYR A 48 -1.51 5.45 4.67
CA TYR A 48 -0.86 6.07 3.52
C TYR A 48 -0.85 7.60 3.60
N ALA A 49 -1.87 8.22 4.20
CA ALA A 49 -1.83 9.65 4.50
C ALA A 49 -0.69 10.01 5.46
N GLU A 50 -0.49 9.23 6.53
CA GLU A 50 0.65 9.43 7.44
C GLU A 50 2.00 9.19 6.76
N THR A 51 2.07 8.21 5.86
CA THR A 51 3.26 7.96 5.04
C THR A 51 3.61 9.20 4.20
N LEU A 52 2.63 9.78 3.51
CA LEU A 52 2.80 10.98 2.69
C LEU A 52 3.18 12.21 3.52
N ARG A 53 2.60 12.36 4.72
CA ARG A 53 3.00 13.41 5.67
C ARG A 53 4.48 13.29 6.03
N HIS A 54 4.92 12.10 6.43
CA HIS A 54 6.32 11.85 6.78
C HIS A 54 7.27 12.04 5.61
N TRP A 55 6.84 11.70 4.39
CA TRP A 55 7.63 11.98 3.18
C TRP A 55 7.72 13.48 2.91
N SER A 56 6.62 14.22 3.09
CA SER A 56 6.59 15.68 2.95
C SER A 56 7.52 16.37 3.96
N GLU A 57 7.47 15.97 5.23
CA GLU A 57 8.34 16.50 6.28
C GLU A 57 9.82 16.27 5.98
N ARG A 58 10.19 15.04 5.58
CA ARG A 58 11.57 14.70 5.22
C ARG A 58 12.02 15.42 3.96
N PHE A 59 11.15 15.53 2.96
CA PHE A 59 11.45 16.29 1.75
C PHE A 59 11.68 17.77 2.06
N ALA A 60 10.83 18.37 2.91
CA ALA A 60 10.96 19.77 3.32
C ALA A 60 12.30 20.02 4.06
N ALA A 61 12.72 19.10 4.93
CA ALA A 61 14.00 19.19 5.62
C ALA A 61 15.20 19.15 4.65
N GLU A 62 15.11 18.36 3.58
CA GLU A 62 16.17 18.18 2.57
C GLU A 62 15.90 18.90 1.24
N ARG A 63 14.98 19.88 1.26
CA ARG A 63 14.42 20.49 0.05
C ARG A 63 15.48 21.18 -0.80
N GLU A 64 16.46 21.81 -0.15
CA GLU A 64 17.57 22.47 -0.81
C GLU A 64 18.54 21.45 -1.46
N THR A 65 18.73 20.29 -0.83
CA THR A 65 19.47 19.18 -1.43
C THR A 65 18.77 18.68 -2.69
N ALA A 66 17.45 18.47 -2.64
CA ALA A 66 16.66 18.08 -3.81
C ALA A 66 16.70 19.13 -4.94
N ARG A 67 16.60 20.42 -4.60
CA ARG A 67 16.68 21.53 -5.58
C ARG A 67 18.02 21.57 -6.31
N ARG A 68 19.13 21.30 -5.62
CA ARG A 68 20.47 21.24 -6.24
C ARG A 68 20.66 20.03 -7.16
N LEU A 69 20.06 18.89 -6.83
CA LEU A 69 20.14 17.67 -7.64
C LEU A 69 19.28 17.75 -8.91
N TYR A 70 18.15 18.45 -8.82
CA TYR A 70 17.20 18.62 -9.91
C TYR A 70 17.07 20.11 -10.22
N ASP A 71 15.94 20.72 -9.91
CA ASP A 71 15.72 22.15 -10.03
C ASP A 71 14.56 22.61 -9.13
N GLU A 72 14.33 23.92 -9.12
CA GLU A 72 13.24 24.54 -8.38
C GLU A 72 11.86 24.08 -8.88
N ARG A 73 11.73 23.81 -10.17
CA ARG A 73 10.48 23.36 -10.78
C ARG A 73 10.09 21.98 -10.26
N PHE A 74 11.04 21.05 -10.21
CA PHE A 74 10.90 19.71 -9.67
C PHE A 74 10.51 19.77 -8.20
N SER A 75 11.23 20.57 -7.39
CA SER A 75 10.93 20.66 -5.95
C SER A 75 9.49 21.10 -5.70
N ARG A 76 9.02 22.15 -6.38
CA ARG A 76 7.63 22.61 -6.26
C ARG A 76 6.61 21.58 -6.76
N MET A 77 6.93 20.86 -7.83
CA MET A 77 6.09 19.79 -8.35
C MET A 77 5.97 18.65 -7.33
N TRP A 78 7.06 18.28 -6.69
CA TRP A 78 7.11 17.20 -5.72
C TRP A 78 6.40 17.56 -4.41
N GLU A 79 6.61 18.78 -3.90
CA GLU A 79 5.87 19.34 -2.76
C GLU A 79 4.36 19.30 -3.01
N PHE A 80 3.94 19.76 -4.19
CA PHE A 80 2.53 19.74 -4.58
C PHE A 80 2.00 18.31 -4.64
N TYR A 81 2.72 17.38 -5.27
CA TYR A 81 2.34 15.97 -5.35
C TYR A 81 2.10 15.37 -3.96
N LEU A 82 3.05 15.51 -3.04
CA LEU A 82 2.93 14.94 -1.69
C LEU A 82 1.73 15.53 -0.93
N ALA A 83 1.57 16.85 -0.98
CA ALA A 83 0.47 17.53 -0.30
C ALA A 83 -0.91 17.14 -0.86
N VAL A 84 -1.08 17.11 -2.19
CA VAL A 84 -2.39 16.76 -2.78
C VAL A 84 -2.72 15.29 -2.58
N CYS A 85 -1.73 14.40 -2.64
CA CYS A 85 -1.95 12.98 -2.38
C CYS A 85 -2.32 12.76 -0.91
N GLU A 86 -1.63 13.39 0.04
CA GLU A 86 -2.00 13.30 1.46
C GLU A 86 -3.46 13.74 1.66
N MET A 87 -3.82 14.90 1.12
CA MET A 87 -5.18 15.44 1.20
C MET A 87 -6.20 14.49 0.57
N ALA A 88 -5.86 13.85 -0.55
CA ALA A 88 -6.74 12.90 -1.24
C ALA A 88 -6.96 11.59 -0.45
N PHE A 89 -6.01 11.17 0.39
CA PHE A 89 -6.20 10.03 1.31
C PHE A 89 -6.94 10.42 2.60
N ARG A 90 -6.72 11.64 3.13
CA ARG A 90 -7.41 12.12 4.33
C ARG A 90 -8.87 12.47 4.08
N ASN A 91 -9.12 13.21 3.01
CA ASN A 91 -10.41 13.85 2.73
C ASN A 91 -11.04 13.45 1.39
N GLY A 92 -10.26 12.78 0.53
CA GLY A 92 -10.75 12.27 -0.74
C GLY A 92 -11.23 10.82 -0.64
N ARG A 93 -11.25 10.16 -1.80
CA ARG A 93 -11.77 8.80 -1.99
C ARG A 93 -10.68 7.78 -2.29
N LEU A 94 -9.40 8.16 -2.16
CA LEU A 94 -8.30 7.23 -2.40
C LEU A 94 -8.21 6.22 -1.26
N MET A 95 -7.87 4.99 -1.62
CA MET A 95 -7.73 3.87 -0.70
C MET A 95 -6.49 3.07 -1.06
N VAL A 96 -5.91 2.43 -0.05
CA VAL A 96 -4.90 1.39 -0.23
C VAL A 96 -5.54 0.10 0.28
N PHE A 97 -5.50 -0.94 -0.54
CA PHE A 97 -5.99 -2.26 -0.18
C PHE A 97 -4.84 -3.24 -0.11
N GLN A 98 -4.79 -4.02 0.96
CA GLN A 98 -4.01 -5.25 1.00
C GLN A 98 -4.99 -6.41 0.81
N ILE A 99 -4.91 -7.07 -0.33
CA ILE A 99 -5.81 -8.17 -0.70
C ILE A 99 -5.04 -9.47 -0.60
N ARG A 100 -5.51 -10.39 0.25
CA ARG A 100 -4.95 -11.74 0.34
C ARG A 100 -5.68 -12.68 -0.60
N LEU A 101 -4.91 -13.35 -1.44
CA LEU A 101 -5.39 -14.31 -2.42
C LEU A 101 -4.84 -15.72 -2.12
N ALA A 102 -5.66 -16.75 -2.34
CA ALA A 102 -5.29 -18.14 -2.16
C ALA A 102 -5.78 -19.03 -3.30
N LYS A 103 -5.03 -20.10 -3.61
CA LYS A 103 -5.46 -21.09 -4.61
C LYS A 103 -6.43 -22.13 -4.05
N ARG A 104 -6.38 -22.41 -2.75
CA ARG A 104 -7.27 -23.34 -2.07
C ARG A 104 -8.11 -22.64 -1.01
N ARG A 105 -9.33 -23.14 -0.81
CA ARG A 105 -10.30 -22.59 0.13
C ARG A 105 -9.87 -22.70 1.60
N ASP A 106 -9.00 -23.65 1.92
CA ASP A 106 -8.52 -23.99 3.28
C ASP A 106 -7.12 -23.47 3.58
N THR A 107 -6.60 -22.55 2.77
CA THR A 107 -5.21 -22.06 2.89
C THR A 107 -4.95 -21.28 4.18
N VAL A 108 -5.99 -20.69 4.78
CA VAL A 108 -5.89 -19.91 6.02
C VAL A 108 -6.75 -20.53 7.13
N PRO A 109 -6.34 -20.38 8.41
CA PRO A 109 -7.18 -20.74 9.55
C PRO A 109 -8.55 -20.05 9.50
N LEU A 110 -9.52 -20.61 10.23
CA LEU A 110 -10.87 -20.05 10.30
C LEU A 110 -10.91 -18.66 10.94
N THR A 111 -9.99 -18.37 11.87
CA THR A 111 -9.86 -17.05 12.50
C THR A 111 -8.64 -16.31 11.97
N ARG A 112 -8.63 -14.99 12.16
CA ARG A 112 -7.58 -14.09 11.66
C ARG A 112 -6.42 -13.89 12.64
N ASP A 113 -6.40 -14.61 13.76
CA ASP A 113 -5.44 -14.41 14.85
C ASP A 113 -3.98 -14.52 14.35
N TYR A 114 -3.75 -15.43 13.40
CA TYR A 114 -2.45 -15.61 12.75
C TYR A 114 -1.91 -14.31 12.11
N ILE A 115 -2.76 -13.35 11.71
CA ILE A 115 -2.33 -12.06 11.16
C ILE A 115 -1.65 -11.26 12.28
N ALA A 116 -2.35 -11.07 13.40
CA ALA A 116 -1.83 -10.34 14.54
C ALA A 116 -0.58 -11.02 15.14
N GLU A 117 -0.59 -12.35 15.22
CA GLU A 117 0.58 -13.13 15.65
C GLU A 117 1.76 -12.97 14.69
N THR A 118 1.52 -12.81 13.38
CA THR A 118 2.57 -12.55 12.39
C THR A 118 3.14 -11.14 12.56
N GLU A 119 2.27 -10.13 12.68
CA GLU A 119 2.64 -8.72 12.82
C GLU A 119 3.41 -8.44 14.11
N THR A 120 3.07 -9.13 15.19
CA THR A 120 3.77 -9.05 16.48
C THR A 120 5.04 -9.92 16.53
N GLY A 121 5.33 -10.69 15.49
CA GLY A 121 6.51 -11.55 15.40
C GLY A 121 6.41 -12.86 16.18
N GLN A 122 5.24 -13.20 16.74
CA GLN A 122 5.02 -14.40 17.54
C GLN A 122 5.12 -15.68 16.70
N ILE A 123 4.71 -15.66 15.43
CA ILE A 123 4.86 -16.81 14.52
C ILE A 123 6.33 -17.07 14.14
N ALA A 124 7.14 -16.02 13.96
CA ALA A 124 8.57 -16.19 13.65
C ALA A 124 9.35 -16.80 14.83
N GLY A 125 8.93 -16.50 16.07
CA GLY A 125 9.49 -17.12 17.28
C GLY A 125 9.21 -18.62 17.39
N ASN A 126 8.00 -19.06 17.03
CA ASN A 126 7.59 -20.47 17.12
C ASN A 126 8.23 -21.38 16.06
N ILE A 127 8.54 -20.85 14.86
CA ILE A 127 9.25 -21.64 13.82
C ILE A 127 10.71 -21.90 14.23
N SER A 128 11.36 -20.97 14.93
CA SER A 128 12.73 -21.14 15.40
C SER A 128 12.87 -22.18 16.52
N SER A 129 11.84 -22.35 17.37
CA SER A 129 11.84 -23.37 18.44
C SER A 129 11.59 -24.78 17.91
N ASP A 130 10.80 -24.93 16.83
CA ASP A 130 10.45 -26.24 16.27
C ASP A 130 11.55 -26.87 15.41
N THR A 131 12.52 -26.09 14.93
CA THR A 131 13.66 -26.62 14.17
C THR A 131 14.72 -27.31 15.02
N ASN A 132 14.68 -27.19 16.36
CA ASN A 132 15.70 -27.76 17.24
C ASN A 132 15.37 -29.19 17.73
N THR A 133 14.14 -29.67 17.54
CA THR A 133 13.66 -30.96 18.07
C THR A 133 13.64 -32.10 17.05
N ARG A 134 13.99 -31.87 15.78
CA ARG A 134 13.97 -32.89 14.70
C ARG A 134 15.35 -33.33 14.19
N ARG A 135 16.43 -33.13 14.96
CA ARG A 135 17.80 -33.52 14.56
C ARG A 135 18.44 -34.64 15.39
N THR A 136 17.71 -35.27 16.31
CA THR A 136 18.21 -36.40 17.10
C THR A 136 17.18 -37.52 17.17
N SER A 137 17.12 -38.34 16.12
CA SER A 137 16.60 -39.73 16.16
C SER A 137 16.95 -40.43 14.85
#